data_AF-A0A3D8IDR2-F1
#
_entry.id   AF-A0A3D8IDR2-F1
#
_cell.length_a   1.000
_cell.length_b   1.000
_cell.length_c   1.000
_cell.angle_alpha   90.00
_cell.angle_beta   90.00
_cell.angle_gamma   90.00
#
_symmetry.space_group_name_H-M   'P 1'
#
loop_
_entity.id
_entity.type
_entity.pdbx_description
1 polymer ?
#
loop_
_entity_poly.entity_id
_entity_poly.type
_entity_poly.pdbx_seq_one_letter_code
_entity_poly.pdbx_strand_id
1 'polypeptide(L)'
;MKPYINWDRLIRCPYHWADDVACMYEQKIDFTRFSFFENHYFIISFHPINLFLNTESLNRYESARSYFQNYEQLKKYQGDSPIGSRSVLNIFLN
;
A
#
# COMPACT_ATOMS: atom_id res chain seq x y z
N MET A 1 -3.89 14.75 9.44
CA MET A 1 -3.33 15.28 10.70
C MET A 1 -1.86 15.61 10.45
N LYS A 2 -1.31 16.75 10.92
CA LYS A 2 0.10 17.13 10.65
C LYS A 2 1.06 16.42 11.62
N PRO A 3 2.37 16.29 11.30
CA PRO A 3 3.37 15.84 12.25
C PRO A 3 3.40 16.72 13.50
N TYR A 4 3.69 16.12 14.65
CA TYR A 4 3.71 16.83 15.93
C TYR A 4 4.76 16.26 16.87
N ILE A 5 5.27 17.09 17.77
CA ILE A 5 6.19 16.67 18.83
C ILE A 5 5.36 15.98 19.92
N ASN A 6 5.73 14.76 20.24
CA ASN A 6 5.13 13.96 21.29
C ASN A 6 5.82 14.24 22.64
N TRP A 7 5.19 13.86 23.76
CA TRP A 7 5.70 14.11 25.12
C TRP A 7 7.10 13.51 25.40
N ASP A 8 7.50 12.50 24.65
CA ASP A 8 8.84 11.88 24.66
C ASP A 8 9.87 12.59 23.76
N ARG A 9 9.52 13.77 23.22
CA ARG A 9 10.33 14.57 22.28
C ARG A 9 10.54 13.93 20.90
N LEU A 10 9.85 12.84 20.58
CA LEU A 10 9.84 12.29 19.22
C LEU A 10 8.84 13.03 18.33
N ILE A 11 9.12 13.14 17.04
CA ILE A 11 8.14 13.61 16.06
C ILE A 11 7.27 12.43 15.66
N ARG A 12 5.97 12.49 15.97
CA ARG A 12 5.00 11.53 15.47
C ARG A 12 4.50 11.98 14.11
N CYS A 13 4.64 11.09 13.14
CA CYS A 13 4.21 11.28 11.75
C CYS A 13 3.01 10.36 11.47
N PRO A 14 1.77 10.87 11.49
CA PRO A 14 0.58 10.07 11.19
C PRO A 14 0.61 9.57 9.75
N TYR A 15 0.32 8.28 9.55
CA TYR A 15 0.05 7.72 8.22
C TYR A 15 -1.44 7.79 7.89
N HIS A 16 -1.77 7.81 6.60
CA HIS A 16 -3.13 8.01 6.11
C HIS A 16 -3.64 6.83 5.30
N TRP A 17 -2.73 6.03 4.73
CA TRP A 17 -3.07 4.84 3.98
C TRP A 17 -1.97 3.79 4.08
N ALA A 18 -2.36 2.52 4.03
CA ALA A 18 -1.46 1.38 3.96
C ALA A 18 -2.09 0.29 3.08
N ASP A 19 -1.28 -0.40 2.27
CA ASP A 19 -1.77 -1.34 1.27
C ASP A 19 -2.44 -2.59 1.85
N ASP A 20 -1.93 -3.11 2.95
CA ASP A 20 -2.50 -4.22 3.72
C ASP A 20 -3.86 -3.83 4.34
N VAL A 21 -3.94 -2.66 4.97
CA VAL A 21 -5.20 -2.12 5.51
C VAL A 21 -6.21 -1.90 4.38
N ALA A 22 -5.78 -1.40 3.22
CA ALA A 22 -6.65 -1.20 2.07
C ALA A 22 -7.25 -2.51 1.55
N CYS A 23 -6.48 -3.60 1.57
CA CYS A 23 -6.95 -4.95 1.24
C CYS A 23 -7.98 -5.48 2.25
N MET A 24 -7.87 -5.09 3.53
CA MET A 24 -8.79 -5.52 4.59
C MET A 24 -10.14 -4.76 4.57
N TYR A 25 -10.15 -3.51 4.10
CA TYR A 25 -11.30 -2.60 4.26
C TYR A 25 -11.94 -2.15 2.94
N GLU A 26 -11.84 -2.93 1.86
CA GLU A 26 -12.49 -2.67 0.56
C GLU A 26 -12.12 -1.32 -0.08
N GLN A 27 -10.86 -0.89 0.04
CA GLN A 27 -10.34 0.32 -0.66
C GLN A 27 -11.13 1.61 -0.42
N LYS A 28 -11.09 2.14 0.81
CA LYS A 28 -11.83 3.36 1.17
C LYS A 28 -11.26 4.67 0.61
N ILE A 29 -10.12 4.67 -0.08
CA ILE A 29 -9.51 5.90 -0.59
C ILE A 29 -9.68 5.99 -2.09
N ASP A 30 -10.44 7.00 -2.51
CA ASP A 30 -10.56 7.45 -3.90
C ASP A 30 -9.30 8.24 -4.29
N PHE A 31 -8.37 7.56 -4.96
CA PHE A 31 -7.13 8.16 -5.44
C PHE A 31 -7.32 9.10 -6.64
N THR A 32 -8.51 9.17 -7.25
CA THR A 32 -8.79 10.15 -8.31
C THR A 32 -8.85 11.59 -7.77
N ARG A 33 -8.98 11.75 -6.44
CA ARG A 33 -8.97 13.04 -5.75
C ARG A 33 -7.56 13.48 -5.34
N PHE A 34 -6.53 12.98 -6.05
CA PHE A 34 -5.13 13.18 -5.68
C PHE A 34 -4.68 14.65 -5.61
N SER A 35 -5.28 15.53 -6.41
CA SER A 35 -5.02 16.97 -6.38
C SER A 35 -5.27 17.59 -4.99
N PHE A 36 -6.07 16.95 -4.15
CA PHE A 36 -6.27 17.36 -2.75
C PHE A 36 -5.01 17.14 -1.89
N PHE A 37 -4.12 16.22 -2.26
CA PHE A 37 -2.94 15.83 -1.48
C PHE A 37 -1.66 16.61 -1.84
N GLU A 38 -1.55 17.21 -3.04
CA GLU A 38 -0.31 17.86 -3.50
C GLU A 38 0.21 18.98 -2.58
N ASN A 39 -0.68 19.59 -1.78
CA ASN A 39 -0.35 20.66 -0.84
C ASN A 39 -0.49 20.26 0.63
N HIS A 40 -0.68 18.97 0.91
CA HIS A 40 -0.95 18.47 2.25
C HIS A 40 0.02 17.37 2.65
N TYR A 41 0.38 17.36 3.94
CA TYR A 41 1.12 16.25 4.51
C TYR A 41 0.30 14.96 4.39
N PHE A 42 0.86 13.98 3.69
CA PHE A 42 0.27 12.68 3.47
C PHE A 42 1.36 11.62 3.51
N ILE A 43 1.14 10.56 4.29
CA ILE A 43 2.05 9.41 4.38
C ILE A 43 1.29 8.17 3.98
N ILE A 44 1.89 7.43 3.06
CA ILE A 44 1.38 6.19 2.47
C ILE A 44 2.41 5.11 2.77
N SER A 45 1.93 3.95 3.21
CA SER A 45 2.78 2.79 3.49
C SER A 45 2.55 1.69 2.48
N PHE A 46 3.64 1.11 1.97
CA PHE A 46 3.61 -0.06 1.10
C PHE A 46 4.52 -1.15 1.65
N HIS A 47 4.09 -2.40 1.49
CA HIS A 47 4.90 -3.56 1.78
C HIS A 47 5.53 -4.08 0.48
N PRO A 48 6.85 -4.38 0.44
CA PRO A 48 7.51 -4.88 -0.77
C PRO A 48 6.85 -6.11 -1.38
N ILE A 49 6.33 -7.02 -0.55
CA ILE A 49 5.63 -8.22 -1.02
C ILE A 49 4.31 -7.88 -1.71
N ASN A 50 3.57 -6.89 -1.19
CA ASN A 50 2.30 -6.46 -1.76
C ASN A 50 2.51 -5.75 -3.10
N LEU A 51 3.58 -4.95 -3.22
CA LEU A 51 4.02 -4.37 -4.49
C LEU A 51 4.46 -5.44 -5.49
N PHE A 52 5.25 -6.43 -5.04
CA PHE A 52 5.71 -7.50 -5.90
C PHE A 52 4.55 -8.30 -6.50
N LEU A 53 3.61 -8.71 -5.63
CA LEU A 53 2.43 -9.49 -6.02
C LEU A 53 1.34 -8.65 -6.68
N ASN A 54 1.41 -7.32 -6.62
CA ASN A 54 0.31 -6.42 -6.97
C ASN A 54 -0.99 -6.80 -6.23
N THR A 55 -0.90 -6.85 -4.90
CA THR A 55 -1.96 -7.37 -4.03
C THR A 55 -3.18 -6.44 -4.03
N GLU A 56 -4.32 -6.98 -4.41
CA GLU A 56 -5.64 -6.33 -4.40
C GLU A 56 -6.56 -6.91 -3.33
N SER A 57 -6.27 -8.12 -2.85
CA SER A 57 -7.04 -8.82 -1.82
C SER A 57 -6.14 -9.70 -0.96
N LEU A 58 -6.59 -10.00 0.26
CA LEU A 58 -5.92 -10.94 1.15
C LEU A 58 -5.76 -12.34 0.51
N ASN A 59 -6.66 -12.73 -0.40
CA ASN A 59 -6.60 -14.03 -1.06
C ASN A 59 -5.34 -14.15 -1.95
N ARG A 60 -4.94 -13.08 -2.65
CA ARG A 60 -3.69 -13.11 -3.43
C ARG A 60 -2.48 -13.28 -2.53
N TYR A 61 -2.44 -12.55 -1.42
CA TYR A 61 -1.36 -12.65 -0.44
C TYR A 61 -1.27 -14.07 0.15
N GLU A 62 -2.39 -14.61 0.65
CA GLU A 62 -2.41 -15.92 1.31
C GLU A 62 -2.11 -17.07 0.33
N SER A 63 -2.61 -17.00 -0.92
CA SER A 63 -2.31 -18.02 -1.93
C SER A 63 -0.82 -18.07 -2.32
N ALA A 64 -0.11 -16.95 -2.18
CA ALA A 64 1.31 -16.82 -2.46
C ALA A 64 2.21 -17.11 -1.23
N ARG A 65 1.65 -17.14 -0.02
CA ARG A 65 2.39 -17.12 1.26
C ARG A 65 3.40 -18.25 1.43
N SER A 66 3.05 -19.46 1.02
CA SER A 66 3.95 -20.62 1.09
C SER A 66 5.18 -20.50 0.17
N TYR A 67 5.16 -19.55 -0.77
CA TYR A 67 6.22 -19.36 -1.77
C TYR A 67 7.06 -18.10 -1.55
N PHE A 68 6.90 -17.37 -0.44
CA PHE A 68 7.63 -16.10 -0.21
C PHE A 68 9.16 -16.24 -0.24
N GLN A 69 9.69 -17.44 0.02
CA GLN A 69 11.12 -17.75 -0.05
C GLN A 69 11.55 -18.41 -1.37
N ASN A 70 10.63 -18.61 -2.32
CA ASN A 70 10.89 -19.22 -3.61
C ASN A 70 10.45 -18.27 -4.74
N TYR A 71 11.40 -17.48 -5.24
CA TYR A 71 11.15 -16.47 -6.27
C TYR A 71 10.45 -17.03 -7.52
N GLU A 72 10.90 -18.19 -8.03
CA GLU A 72 10.35 -18.79 -9.25
C GLU A 72 8.89 -19.21 -9.09
N GLN A 73 8.50 -19.67 -7.89
CA GLN A 73 7.09 -19.96 -7.60
C GLN A 73 6.32 -18.68 -7.31
N LEU A 74 6.88 -17.76 -6.53
CA LEU A 74 6.24 -16.51 -6.11
C LEU A 74 5.83 -15.63 -7.29
N LYS A 75 6.69 -15.54 -8.31
CA LYS A 75 6.43 -14.83 -9.56
C LYS A 75 5.10 -15.22 -10.21
N LYS A 76 4.68 -16.47 -10.08
CA LYS A 76 3.43 -16.98 -10.70
C LYS A 76 2.17 -16.41 -10.04
N TYR A 77 2.29 -15.81 -8.87
CA TYR A 77 1.18 -15.22 -8.11
C TYR A 77 1.03 -13.71 -8.33
N GLN A 78 1.89 -13.10 -9.16
CA GLN A 78 1.75 -11.69 -9.49
C GLN A 78 0.41 -11.40 -10.17
N GLY A 79 -0.24 -10.33 -9.73
CA GLY A 79 -1.49 -9.84 -10.30
C GLY A 79 -1.27 -8.69 -11.27
N ASP A 80 -2.32 -8.44 -12.06
CA ASP A 80 -2.47 -7.33 -13.00
C ASP A 80 -3.64 -6.40 -12.63
N SER A 81 -4.25 -6.62 -11.45
CA SER A 81 -5.38 -5.82 -10.98
C SER A 81 -5.07 -4.32 -11.02
N PRO A 82 -5.94 -3.48 -11.61
CA PRO A 82 -5.74 -2.02 -11.67
C PRO A 82 -5.81 -1.38 -10.28
N ILE A 83 -6.34 -2.09 -9.30
CA ILE A 83 -6.50 -1.65 -7.92
C ILE A 83 -5.54 -2.36 -6.94
N GLY A 84 -4.57 -3.12 -7.46
CA GLY A 84 -3.53 -3.73 -6.64
C GLY A 84 -2.47 -2.72 -6.18
N SER A 85 -1.71 -3.06 -5.15
CA SER A 85 -0.75 -2.13 -4.50
C SER A 85 0.25 -1.51 -5.47
N ARG A 86 0.74 -2.27 -6.46
CA ARG A 86 1.69 -1.76 -7.46
C ARG A 86 1.01 -0.81 -8.44
N SER A 87 -0.19 -1.15 -8.90
CA SER A 87 -0.99 -0.27 -9.76
C SER A 87 -1.32 1.04 -9.06
N VAL A 88 -1.68 0.98 -7.77
CA VAL A 88 -1.91 2.16 -6.93
C VAL A 88 -0.63 3.00 -6.78
N LEU A 89 0.52 2.38 -6.49
CA LEU A 89 1.81 3.12 -6.43
C LEU A 89 2.10 3.87 -7.74
N ASN A 90 1.82 3.25 -8.89
CA ASN A 90 2.05 3.87 -10.20
C ASN A 90 1.16 5.10 -10.44
N ILE A 91 0.03 5.27 -9.75
CA ILE A 91 -0.79 6.49 -9.81
C ILE A 91 -0.06 7.66 -9.15
N PHE A 92 0.82 7.41 -8.16
CA PHE A 92 1.57 8.46 -7.47
C PHE A 92 2.88 8.86 -8.18
N LEU A 93 3.39 8.00 -9.06
CA LEU A 93 4.67 8.21 -9.73
C LEU A 93 4.54 8.80 -11.14
N ASN A 94 3.33 8.85 -11.69
CA ASN A 94 3.01 9.40 -13.00
C ASN A 94 2.09 10.62 -12.85
#